data_AF-A0A397W983-F1
#
_entry.id   AF-A0A397W983-F1
#
_cell.length_a   1.000
_cell.length_b   1.000
_cell.length_c   1.000
_cell.angle_alpha   90.00
_cell.angle_beta   90.00
_cell.angle_gamma   90.00
#
_symmetry.space_group_name_H-M   'P 1'
#
loop_
_entity.id
_entity.type
_entity.pdbx_description
1 polymer ?
#
loop_
_entity_poly.entity_id
_entity_poly.type
_entity_poly.pdbx_seq_one_letter_code
_entity_poly.pdbx_strand_id
1 'polypeptide(L)'
;MAVEEPSVIAAVSGAAKTISSYKGFTAVAPERNSIIAQVVLLDIPQNSLNLAVNKLLHQKPNIIKFANQFCANMVKRGGGVFDMSVRRISRTNNRNKKHHPISSENFREWLVVHLHIDVCDAMGANCASTVAEGVAPHLSELTGGRIGLRILSNLNVERMTKASFRIPLSLLSYKSYTGKEVAARIIEAYEWAEIDHYRAITHNKGIMNGIDAVALAAGQDWRAIEASAHAWACDGVRGDYSQSNNYRPLTTYWIEKDDQLADCRKEVGTAGGVINTNPVYLYNMGIMGNPNAKELSMIMVCIGLAQNFAALRALATEGIQRGHMKLHATNIAFAALRFYEDETNSSRPSHDIMSIARRMIEKGSITLATAKELIEESLPKSQISQCTHM
;
A
#
# COMPACT_ATOMS: atom_id res chain seq x y z
N MET A 1 10.78 6.46 -5.17
CA MET A 1 9.45 6.89 -4.67
C MET A 1 8.96 8.03 -5.55
N ALA A 2 7.74 7.94 -6.08
CA ALA A 2 7.09 8.97 -6.89
C ALA A 2 5.81 9.42 -6.18
N VAL A 3 5.80 10.64 -5.64
CA VAL A 3 4.70 11.20 -4.85
C VAL A 3 4.81 12.72 -4.85
N GLU A 4 3.67 13.41 -4.89
CA GLU A 4 3.56 14.86 -4.86
C GLU A 4 3.56 15.44 -3.45
N GLU A 5 3.10 14.66 -2.47
CA GLU A 5 2.98 15.10 -1.08
C GLU A 5 4.37 15.42 -0.47
N PRO A 6 4.58 16.66 -0.02
CA PRO A 6 5.83 17.04 0.62
C PRO A 6 6.08 16.22 1.88
N SER A 7 7.35 16.04 2.24
CA SER A 7 7.85 15.35 3.44
C SER A 7 7.76 13.83 3.44
N VAL A 8 6.95 13.21 2.58
CA VAL A 8 6.81 11.74 2.53
C VAL A 8 8.16 11.04 2.38
N ILE A 9 8.96 11.47 1.40
CA ILE A 9 10.29 10.89 1.16
C ILE A 9 11.23 11.17 2.34
N ALA A 10 11.25 12.39 2.87
CA ALA A 10 12.10 12.77 3.99
C ALA A 10 11.77 11.99 5.27
N ALA A 11 10.47 11.74 5.52
CA ALA A 11 9.97 10.96 6.64
C ALA A 11 10.42 9.50 6.54
N VAL A 12 10.23 8.85 5.38
CA VAL A 12 10.74 7.49 5.13
C VAL A 12 12.24 7.42 5.32
N SER A 13 13.02 8.33 4.72
CA SER A 13 14.49 8.32 4.85
C SER A 13 14.94 8.50 6.31
N GLY A 14 14.29 9.40 7.06
CA GLY A 14 14.58 9.63 8.47
C GLY A 14 14.22 8.44 9.36
N ALA A 15 13.10 7.75 9.08
CA ALA A 15 12.74 6.51 9.77
C ALA A 15 13.69 5.37 9.42
N ALA A 16 13.99 5.17 8.14
CA ALA A 16 14.89 4.13 7.67
C ALA A 16 16.29 4.27 8.30
N LYS A 17 16.82 5.50 8.40
CA LYS A 17 18.11 5.78 9.08
C LYS A 17 18.08 5.39 10.56
N THR A 18 16.98 5.67 11.27
CA THR A 18 16.82 5.27 12.67
C THR A 18 16.71 3.76 12.81
N ILE A 19 15.93 3.10 11.96
CA ILE A 19 15.71 1.65 12.02
C ILE A 19 16.99 0.88 11.64
N SER A 20 17.78 1.42 10.69
CA SER A 20 19.06 0.84 10.29
C SER A 20 20.16 0.95 11.32
N SER A 21 20.05 1.81 12.35
CA SER A 21 21.08 1.95 13.39
C SER A 21 21.12 0.76 14.36
N TYR A 22 20.21 -0.22 14.19
CA TYR A 22 20.20 -1.46 14.96
C TYR A 22 20.25 -2.68 14.04
N LYS A 23 19.09 -3.20 13.61
CA LYS A 23 18.99 -4.43 12.81
C LYS A 23 18.24 -4.24 11.49
N GLY A 24 17.78 -3.03 11.18
CA GLY A 24 16.96 -2.80 10.00
C GLY A 24 15.59 -3.47 10.10
N PHE A 25 15.05 -3.86 8.95
CA PHE A 25 13.78 -4.56 8.85
C PHE A 25 13.98 -6.06 8.62
N THR A 26 13.06 -6.86 9.16
CA THR A 26 12.85 -8.25 8.76
C THR A 26 11.55 -8.32 7.98
N ALA A 27 11.56 -8.90 6.78
CA ALA A 27 10.36 -9.08 5.98
C ALA A 27 10.26 -10.51 5.46
N VAL A 28 9.02 -10.99 5.31
CA VAL A 28 8.71 -12.33 4.83
C VAL A 28 7.53 -12.25 3.88
N ALA A 29 7.71 -12.77 2.68
CA ALA A 29 6.64 -13.00 1.72
C ALA A 29 6.18 -14.48 1.74
N PRO A 30 4.95 -14.78 1.33
CA PRO A 30 4.49 -16.16 1.18
C PRO A 30 5.32 -16.95 0.15
N GLU A 31 5.32 -18.28 0.29
CA GLU A 31 6.03 -19.16 -0.63
C GLU A 31 5.49 -19.06 -2.06
N ARG A 32 4.18 -18.87 -2.23
CA ARG A 32 3.56 -18.70 -3.56
C ARG A 32 3.13 -17.28 -3.77
N ASN A 33 3.35 -16.79 -4.99
CA ASN A 33 2.72 -15.57 -5.44
C ASN A 33 1.30 -15.91 -5.95
N SER A 34 0.40 -16.26 -5.02
CA SER A 34 -0.97 -16.69 -5.33
C SER A 34 -1.84 -15.50 -5.74
N ILE A 35 -2.80 -15.70 -6.64
CA ILE A 35 -3.97 -14.84 -6.90
C ILE A 35 -5.24 -15.66 -7.06
N ILE A 36 -6.38 -15.01 -6.86
CA ILE A 36 -7.69 -15.66 -6.95
C ILE A 36 -8.39 -15.23 -8.24
N ALA A 37 -8.75 -16.21 -9.06
CA ALA A 37 -9.71 -16.05 -10.14
C ALA A 37 -11.08 -16.56 -9.69
N GLN A 38 -12.14 -15.79 -9.92
CA GLN A 38 -13.49 -16.10 -9.46
C GLN A 38 -14.39 -16.42 -10.66
N VAL A 39 -15.15 -17.51 -10.57
CA VAL A 39 -16.24 -17.83 -11.48
C VAL A 39 -17.53 -17.92 -10.66
N VAL A 40 -18.48 -17.04 -10.96
CA VAL A 40 -19.81 -17.06 -10.34
C VAL A 40 -20.74 -17.95 -11.18
N LEU A 41 -21.39 -18.92 -10.54
CA LEU A 41 -22.43 -19.75 -11.12
C LEU A 41 -23.76 -19.37 -10.48
N LEU A 42 -24.70 -19.01 -11.35
CA LEU A 42 -26.01 -18.48 -11.03
C LEU A 42 -27.08 -19.53 -11.33
N ASP A 43 -28.28 -19.31 -10.80
CA ASP A 43 -29.49 -20.07 -11.14
C ASP A 43 -29.38 -21.60 -10.95
N ILE A 44 -28.56 -22.04 -10.00
CA ILE A 44 -28.54 -23.43 -9.55
C ILE A 44 -29.72 -23.63 -8.58
N PRO A 45 -30.66 -24.55 -8.85
CA PRO A 45 -31.78 -24.81 -7.95
C PRO A 45 -31.31 -25.20 -6.55
N GLN A 46 -31.99 -24.67 -5.52
CA GLN A 46 -31.60 -24.89 -4.12
C GLN A 46 -31.46 -26.37 -3.73
N ASN A 47 -32.33 -27.24 -4.24
CA ASN A 47 -32.29 -28.68 -4.02
C ASN A 47 -31.06 -29.36 -4.67
N SER A 48 -30.46 -28.74 -5.69
CA SER A 48 -29.32 -29.26 -6.46
C SER A 48 -27.98 -28.65 -6.03
N LEU A 49 -27.99 -27.63 -5.17
CA LEU A 49 -26.80 -26.86 -4.81
C LEU A 49 -25.74 -27.70 -4.07
N ASN A 50 -26.16 -28.54 -3.11
CA ASN A 50 -25.24 -29.44 -2.41
C ASN A 50 -24.60 -30.46 -3.37
N LEU A 51 -25.39 -30.98 -4.33
CA LEU A 51 -24.88 -31.88 -5.35
C LEU A 51 -23.85 -31.17 -6.26
N ALA A 52 -24.12 -29.93 -6.67
CA ALA A 52 -23.20 -29.12 -7.46
C ALA A 52 -21.88 -28.88 -6.72
N VAL A 53 -21.92 -28.51 -5.43
CA VAL A 53 -20.72 -28.36 -4.59
C VAL A 53 -19.93 -29.67 -4.53
N ASN A 54 -20.60 -30.79 -4.25
CA ASN A 54 -19.95 -32.09 -4.15
C ASN A 54 -19.31 -32.52 -5.48
N LYS A 55 -19.98 -32.29 -6.61
CA LYS A 55 -19.43 -32.56 -7.95
C LYS A 55 -18.17 -31.73 -8.20
N LEU A 56 -18.19 -30.44 -7.90
CA LEU A 56 -17.02 -29.57 -8.06
C LEU A 56 -15.85 -30.02 -7.18
N LEU A 57 -16.09 -30.31 -5.90
CA LEU A 57 -15.05 -30.74 -4.98
C LEU A 57 -14.49 -32.12 -5.38
N HIS A 58 -15.33 -33.05 -5.83
CA HIS A 58 -14.90 -34.36 -6.32
C HIS A 58 -14.08 -34.24 -7.62
N GLN A 59 -14.47 -33.34 -8.53
CA GLN A 59 -13.76 -33.09 -9.80
C GLN A 59 -12.61 -32.10 -9.65
N LYS A 60 -12.30 -31.61 -8.45
CA LYS A 60 -11.27 -30.59 -8.20
C LYS A 60 -9.93 -30.87 -8.89
N PRO A 61 -9.33 -32.08 -8.82
CA PRO A 61 -8.07 -32.35 -9.51
C PRO A 61 -8.17 -32.21 -11.04
N ASN A 62 -9.29 -32.66 -11.63
CA ASN A 62 -9.54 -32.58 -13.06
C ASN A 62 -9.80 -31.13 -13.51
N ILE A 63 -10.55 -30.36 -12.71
CA ILE A 63 -10.80 -28.94 -12.96
C ILE A 63 -9.48 -28.16 -12.91
N ILE A 64 -8.62 -28.41 -11.92
CA ILE A 64 -7.30 -27.76 -11.83
C ILE A 64 -6.43 -28.11 -13.04
N LYS A 65 -6.41 -29.39 -13.46
CA LYS A 65 -5.68 -29.82 -14.66
C LYS A 65 -6.20 -29.14 -15.93
N PHE A 66 -7.52 -29.03 -16.07
CA PHE A 66 -8.16 -28.33 -17.19
C PHE A 66 -7.86 -26.82 -17.16
N ALA A 67 -7.95 -26.19 -15.99
CA ALA A 67 -7.69 -24.77 -15.78
C ALA A 67 -6.25 -24.39 -16.19
N ASN A 68 -5.29 -25.26 -15.90
CA ASN A 68 -3.88 -25.08 -16.26
C ASN A 68 -3.61 -25.03 -17.77
N GLN A 69 -4.54 -25.50 -18.61
CA GLN A 69 -4.41 -25.37 -20.07
C GLN A 69 -4.51 -23.89 -20.51
N PHE A 70 -5.32 -23.08 -19.81
CA PHE A 70 -5.51 -21.66 -20.09
C PHE A 70 -4.37 -20.77 -19.58
N CYS A 71 -3.44 -21.34 -18.80
CA CYS A 71 -2.24 -20.64 -18.33
C CYS A 71 -0.97 -21.48 -18.55
N ALA A 72 -0.89 -22.23 -19.65
CA ALA A 72 0.24 -23.12 -19.96
C ALA A 72 1.63 -22.43 -19.86
N ASN A 73 1.74 -21.16 -20.26
CA ASN A 73 3.00 -20.41 -20.12
C ASN A 73 3.35 -20.08 -18.65
N MET A 74 2.37 -20.03 -17.75
CA MET A 74 2.59 -19.89 -16.32
C MET A 74 3.04 -21.22 -15.71
N VAL A 75 2.40 -22.32 -16.11
CA VAL A 75 2.78 -23.68 -15.71
C VAL A 75 4.23 -23.99 -16.12
N LYS A 76 4.63 -23.63 -17.34
CA LYS A 76 6.04 -23.77 -17.80
C LYS A 76 7.05 -23.02 -16.94
N ARG A 77 6.63 -21.96 -16.25
CA ARG A 77 7.46 -21.15 -15.34
C ARG A 77 7.44 -21.67 -13.89
N GLY A 78 6.74 -22.77 -13.62
CA GLY A 78 6.61 -23.35 -12.28
C GLY A 78 5.41 -22.84 -11.47
N GLY A 79 4.57 -21.98 -12.06
CA GLY A 79 3.32 -21.50 -11.46
C GLY A 79 2.11 -22.29 -11.94
N GLY A 80 0.97 -21.60 -12.09
CA GLY A 80 -0.29 -22.16 -12.55
C GLY A 80 -1.33 -22.33 -11.44
N VAL A 81 -2.49 -22.85 -11.81
CA VAL A 81 -3.56 -23.15 -10.86
C VAL A 81 -3.11 -24.32 -9.97
N PHE A 82 -3.03 -24.08 -8.66
CA PHE A 82 -2.58 -25.08 -7.70
C PHE A 82 -3.68 -25.51 -6.73
N ASP A 83 -4.71 -24.68 -6.54
CA ASP A 83 -5.82 -25.00 -5.66
C ASP A 83 -7.16 -24.45 -6.16
N MET A 84 -8.25 -24.98 -5.60
CA MET A 84 -9.62 -24.54 -5.87
C MET A 84 -10.46 -24.61 -4.60
N SER A 85 -11.25 -23.56 -4.35
CA SER A 85 -12.26 -23.51 -3.30
C SER A 85 -13.62 -23.10 -3.85
N VAL A 86 -14.69 -23.50 -3.15
CA VAL A 86 -16.07 -23.24 -3.56
C VAL A 86 -16.80 -22.58 -2.41
N ARG A 87 -17.44 -21.44 -2.68
CA ARG A 87 -18.17 -20.64 -1.69
C ARG A 87 -19.63 -20.51 -2.06
N ARG A 88 -20.51 -20.57 -1.06
CA ARG A 88 -21.93 -20.25 -1.20
C ARG A 88 -22.17 -18.84 -0.70
N ILE A 89 -22.82 -18.02 -1.51
CA ILE A 89 -23.12 -16.62 -1.19
C ILE A 89 -24.63 -16.43 -1.18
N SER A 90 -25.19 -16.13 -0.01
CA SER A 90 -26.63 -15.86 0.12
C SER A 90 -27.00 -14.52 -0.53
N ARG A 91 -28.05 -14.54 -1.35
CA ARG A 91 -28.59 -13.34 -2.02
C ARG A 91 -29.44 -12.48 -1.08
N THR A 92 -29.84 -12.99 0.07
CA THR A 92 -30.83 -12.35 0.96
C THR A 92 -30.25 -11.32 1.93
N ASN A 93 -28.92 -11.16 1.98
CA ASN A 93 -28.24 -10.17 2.84
C ASN A 93 -28.29 -8.72 2.32
N ASN A 94 -28.97 -8.45 1.21
CA ASN A 94 -29.12 -7.09 0.68
C ASN A 94 -30.20 -6.29 1.44
N ARG A 95 -29.78 -5.20 2.09
CA ARG A 95 -30.68 -4.25 2.80
C ARG A 95 -31.65 -3.51 1.86
N ASN A 96 -31.38 -3.46 0.55
CA ASN A 96 -32.18 -2.77 -0.45
C ASN A 96 -32.94 -3.76 -1.37
N LYS A 97 -34.02 -4.37 -0.86
CA LYS A 97 -34.82 -5.39 -1.55
C LYS A 97 -35.84 -4.87 -2.58
N LYS A 98 -36.05 -3.56 -2.72
CA LYS A 98 -37.25 -3.05 -3.41
C LYS A 98 -37.29 -3.25 -4.95
N HIS A 99 -36.17 -3.54 -5.62
CA HIS A 99 -36.14 -3.56 -7.09
C HIS A 99 -35.29 -4.67 -7.74
N HIS A 100 -35.09 -5.84 -7.09
CA HIS A 100 -34.38 -6.94 -7.75
C HIS A 100 -35.33 -7.85 -8.54
N PRO A 101 -35.21 -7.93 -9.88
CA PRO A 101 -36.18 -8.62 -10.75
C PRO A 101 -36.12 -10.17 -10.70
N ILE A 102 -35.25 -10.77 -9.87
CA ILE A 102 -34.97 -12.21 -9.89
C ILE A 102 -34.93 -12.75 -8.45
N SER A 103 -35.96 -12.62 -7.64
CA SER A 103 -36.03 -13.30 -6.33
C SER A 103 -37.10 -14.39 -6.35
N SER A 104 -36.83 -15.47 -7.09
CA SER A 104 -37.57 -16.72 -6.92
C SER A 104 -37.02 -17.46 -5.70
N GLU A 105 -37.91 -18.07 -4.91
CA GLU A 105 -37.52 -18.86 -3.73
C GLU A 105 -36.59 -20.02 -4.06
N ASN A 106 -36.56 -20.46 -5.33
CA ASN A 106 -35.73 -21.57 -5.80
C ASN A 106 -34.25 -21.19 -6.01
N PHE A 107 -33.90 -19.89 -6.01
CA PHE A 107 -32.55 -19.40 -6.32
C PHE A 107 -32.05 -18.41 -5.25
N ARG A 108 -31.76 -18.92 -4.04
CA ARG A 108 -31.39 -18.10 -2.88
C ARG A 108 -29.90 -17.85 -2.72
N GLU A 109 -29.06 -18.67 -3.33
CA GLU A 109 -27.60 -18.61 -3.20
C GLU A 109 -26.92 -18.59 -4.57
N TRP A 110 -25.77 -17.93 -4.63
CA TRP A 110 -24.81 -18.06 -5.72
C TRP A 110 -23.69 -19.00 -5.31
N LEU A 111 -23.17 -19.74 -6.28
CA LEU A 111 -22.00 -20.57 -6.10
C LEU A 111 -20.80 -19.87 -6.72
N VAL A 112 -19.78 -19.58 -5.93
CA VAL A 112 -18.56 -18.89 -6.38
C VAL A 112 -17.40 -19.86 -6.30
N VAL A 113 -16.81 -20.18 -7.44
CA VAL A 113 -15.60 -21.01 -7.53
C VAL A 113 -14.40 -20.07 -7.55
N HIS A 114 -13.49 -20.26 -6.61
CA HIS A 114 -12.19 -19.60 -6.57
C HIS A 114 -11.14 -20.58 -7.09
N LEU A 115 -10.38 -20.16 -8.09
CA LEU A 115 -9.19 -20.84 -8.57
C LEU A 115 -7.98 -20.06 -8.06
N HIS A 116 -7.11 -20.73 -7.31
CA HIS A 116 -5.90 -20.15 -6.75
C HIS A 116 -4.73 -20.41 -7.68
N ILE A 117 -4.09 -19.34 -8.13
CA ILE A 117 -3.14 -19.35 -9.24
C ILE A 117 -1.81 -18.77 -8.76
N ASP A 118 -0.74 -19.55 -8.83
CA ASP A 118 0.61 -19.06 -8.66
C ASP A 118 1.04 -18.35 -9.95
N VAL A 119 1.31 -17.05 -9.84
CA VAL A 119 1.64 -16.19 -10.98
C VAL A 119 3.11 -15.82 -11.07
N CYS A 120 3.98 -16.51 -10.30
CA CYS A 120 5.43 -16.31 -10.30
C CYS A 120 5.80 -14.83 -10.08
N ASP A 121 6.37 -14.14 -11.06
CA ASP A 121 6.72 -12.71 -10.97
C ASP A 121 5.72 -11.77 -11.66
N ALA A 122 4.57 -12.28 -12.10
CA ALA A 122 3.54 -11.47 -12.75
C ALA A 122 2.49 -10.94 -11.76
N MET A 123 1.83 -9.83 -12.13
CA MET A 123 0.65 -9.33 -11.40
C MET A 123 -0.48 -10.34 -11.47
N GLY A 124 -0.70 -10.88 -12.67
CA GLY A 124 -1.56 -12.04 -12.90
C GLY A 124 -3.02 -11.73 -13.23
N ALA A 125 -3.47 -10.48 -13.27
CA ALA A 125 -4.86 -10.12 -13.57
C ALA A 125 -5.38 -10.70 -14.89
N ASN A 126 -4.59 -10.61 -15.97
CA ASN A 126 -4.94 -11.20 -17.27
C ASN A 126 -4.95 -12.74 -17.22
N CYS A 127 -4.01 -13.33 -16.47
CA CYS A 127 -3.95 -14.78 -16.28
C CYS A 127 -5.22 -15.29 -15.56
N ALA A 128 -5.59 -14.65 -14.45
CA ALA A 128 -6.81 -14.97 -13.70
C ALA A 128 -8.07 -14.84 -14.55
N SER A 129 -8.20 -13.76 -15.33
CA SER A 129 -9.37 -13.56 -16.19
C SER A 129 -9.44 -14.63 -17.29
N THR A 130 -8.32 -14.92 -17.96
CA THR A 130 -8.22 -15.98 -18.99
C THR A 130 -8.58 -17.36 -18.42
N VAL A 131 -8.07 -17.69 -17.23
CA VAL A 131 -8.37 -18.96 -16.55
C VAL A 131 -9.84 -19.03 -16.15
N ALA A 132 -10.40 -17.97 -15.56
CA ALA A 132 -11.81 -17.91 -15.19
C ALA A 132 -12.74 -18.05 -16.40
N GLU A 133 -12.41 -17.39 -17.51
CA GLU A 133 -13.15 -17.48 -18.76
C GLU A 133 -13.12 -18.87 -19.38
N GLY A 134 -11.93 -19.47 -19.46
CA GLY A 134 -11.75 -20.80 -20.04
C GLY A 134 -12.41 -21.93 -19.25
N VAL A 135 -12.41 -21.83 -17.92
CA VAL A 135 -12.94 -22.89 -17.03
C VAL A 135 -14.45 -22.82 -16.88
N ALA A 136 -15.06 -21.63 -17.04
CA ALA A 136 -16.47 -21.42 -16.76
C ALA A 136 -17.46 -22.33 -17.53
N PRO A 137 -17.29 -22.62 -18.84
CA PRO A 137 -18.16 -23.56 -19.56
C PRO A 137 -18.19 -24.96 -18.93
N HIS A 138 -17.03 -25.48 -18.54
CA HIS A 138 -16.92 -26.79 -17.89
C HIS A 138 -17.58 -26.79 -16.49
N LEU A 139 -17.41 -25.72 -15.72
CA LEU A 139 -18.09 -25.58 -14.43
C LEU A 139 -19.62 -25.48 -14.57
N SER A 140 -20.10 -24.78 -15.59
CA SER A 140 -21.52 -24.66 -15.91
C SER A 140 -22.12 -26.02 -16.27
N GLU A 141 -21.43 -26.81 -17.11
CA GLU A 141 -21.84 -28.17 -17.47
C GLU A 141 -21.93 -29.10 -16.24
N LEU A 142 -20.93 -29.07 -15.36
CA LEU A 142 -20.91 -29.92 -14.17
C LEU A 142 -22.04 -29.61 -13.18
N THR A 143 -22.45 -28.34 -13.11
CA THR A 143 -23.35 -27.83 -12.06
C THR A 143 -24.77 -27.56 -12.56
N GLY A 144 -24.97 -27.42 -13.88
CA GLY A 144 -26.21 -26.92 -14.48
C GLY A 144 -26.46 -25.43 -14.24
N GLY A 145 -25.50 -24.70 -13.66
CA GLY A 145 -25.63 -23.28 -13.34
C GLY A 145 -25.32 -22.37 -14.53
N ARG A 146 -26.01 -21.24 -14.64
CA ARG A 146 -25.70 -20.20 -15.63
C ARG A 146 -24.42 -19.45 -15.24
N ILE A 147 -23.54 -19.22 -16.20
CA ILE A 147 -22.29 -18.48 -15.98
C ILE A 147 -22.59 -17.00 -15.67
N GLY A 148 -22.03 -16.51 -14.58
CA GLY A 148 -22.01 -15.10 -14.17
C GLY A 148 -20.67 -14.43 -14.46
N LEU A 149 -20.21 -13.60 -13.51
CA LEU A 149 -18.92 -12.91 -13.63
C LEU A 149 -17.75 -13.90 -13.54
N ARG A 150 -16.70 -13.56 -14.30
CA ARG A 150 -15.42 -14.28 -14.41
C ARG A 150 -14.32 -13.25 -14.30
N ILE A 151 -13.74 -13.11 -13.11
CA ILE A 151 -12.86 -11.98 -12.82
C ILE A 151 -11.92 -12.31 -11.66
N LEU A 152 -10.78 -11.63 -11.59
CA LEU A 152 -9.91 -11.74 -10.42
C LEU A 152 -10.57 -11.14 -9.16
N SER A 153 -10.12 -11.60 -7.99
CA SER A 153 -10.31 -10.89 -6.72
C SER A 153 -9.06 -10.07 -6.40
N ASN A 154 -9.23 -8.77 -6.09
CA ASN A 154 -8.16 -7.94 -5.55
C ASN A 154 -7.92 -8.21 -4.05
N LEU A 155 -8.90 -8.79 -3.35
CA LEU A 155 -8.67 -9.27 -1.99
C LEU A 155 -7.98 -10.63 -2.07
N ASN A 156 -6.73 -10.67 -1.64
CA ASN A 156 -5.89 -11.84 -1.79
C ASN A 156 -5.00 -12.06 -0.56
N VAL A 157 -5.59 -12.75 0.42
CA VAL A 157 -4.99 -13.01 1.73
C VAL A 157 -3.78 -13.95 1.65
N GLU A 158 -3.71 -14.79 0.62
CA GLU A 158 -2.60 -15.74 0.43
C GLU A 158 -1.31 -15.07 -0.06
N ARG A 159 -1.39 -13.81 -0.51
CA ARG A 159 -0.28 -13.01 -1.04
C ARG A 159 0.23 -11.96 -0.05
N MET A 160 -0.16 -12.05 1.22
CA MET A 160 0.19 -11.05 2.23
C MET A 160 1.66 -11.12 2.63
N THR A 161 2.37 -10.02 2.42
CA THR A 161 3.76 -9.87 2.88
C THR A 161 3.77 -9.21 4.25
N LYS A 162 4.67 -9.69 5.12
CA LYS A 162 4.84 -9.16 6.47
C LYS A 162 6.19 -8.48 6.63
N ALA A 163 6.22 -7.37 7.36
CA ALA A 163 7.45 -6.70 7.76
C ALA A 163 7.43 -6.38 9.25
N SER A 164 8.60 -6.41 9.87
CA SER A 164 8.83 -5.91 11.22
C SER A 164 10.18 -5.23 11.37
N PHE A 165 10.30 -4.43 12.42
CA PHE A 165 11.59 -3.95 12.91
C PHE A 165 11.59 -3.95 14.42
N ARG A 166 12.79 -3.95 15.00
CA ARG A 166 13.01 -3.82 16.44
C ARG A 166 14.01 -2.72 16.69
N ILE A 167 13.80 -1.91 17.71
CA ILE A 167 14.75 -0.86 18.06
C ILE A 167 14.86 -0.67 19.58
N PRO A 168 16.10 -0.59 20.10
CA PRO A 168 16.39 -0.18 21.47
C PRO A 168 15.71 1.15 21.85
N LEU A 169 15.06 1.24 23.01
CA LEU A 169 14.48 2.51 23.49
C LEU A 169 15.56 3.61 23.58
N SER A 170 16.80 3.27 23.91
CA SER A 170 17.91 4.25 23.92
C SER A 170 18.14 4.93 22.56
N LEU A 171 17.87 4.22 21.46
CA LEU A 171 18.03 4.68 20.08
C LEU A 171 16.76 5.35 19.50
N LEU A 172 15.66 5.37 20.27
CA LEU A 172 14.41 6.04 19.89
C LEU A 172 14.37 7.52 20.27
N SER A 173 15.36 8.01 21.02
CA SER A 173 15.43 9.41 21.44
C SER A 173 15.32 10.33 20.21
N TYR A 174 14.41 11.30 20.29
CA TYR A 174 14.07 12.14 19.16
C TYR A 174 13.85 13.57 19.63
N LYS A 175 14.72 14.47 19.15
CA LYS A 175 14.72 15.89 19.53
C LYS A 175 14.87 16.05 21.05
N SER A 176 13.91 16.69 21.72
CA SER A 176 13.93 16.90 23.17
C SER A 176 13.35 15.73 23.99
N TYR A 177 12.91 14.64 23.34
CA TYR A 177 12.28 13.51 24.02
C TYR A 177 13.24 12.33 24.16
N THR A 178 13.24 11.72 25.34
CA THR A 178 13.90 10.44 25.58
C THR A 178 13.20 9.34 24.79
N GLY A 179 13.92 8.29 24.41
CA GLY A 179 13.28 7.24 23.63
C GLY A 179 12.22 6.42 24.39
N LYS A 180 12.23 6.44 25.74
CA LYS A 180 11.11 5.91 26.55
C LYS A 180 9.83 6.72 26.33
N GLU A 181 9.94 8.06 26.39
CA GLU A 181 8.79 8.94 26.14
C GLU A 181 8.30 8.82 24.69
N VAL A 182 9.22 8.73 23.72
CA VAL A 182 8.85 8.54 22.31
C VAL A 182 8.10 7.22 22.13
N ALA A 183 8.58 6.12 22.71
CA ALA A 183 7.91 4.83 22.61
C ALA A 183 6.52 4.84 23.25
N ALA A 184 6.40 5.34 24.49
CA ALA A 184 5.11 5.43 25.18
C ALA A 184 4.07 6.19 24.34
N ARG A 185 4.45 7.34 23.79
CA ARG A 185 3.55 8.16 22.95
C ARG A 185 3.22 7.52 21.60
N ILE A 186 4.14 6.74 21.03
CA ILE A 186 3.85 5.93 19.83
C ILE A 186 2.81 4.86 20.15
N ILE A 187 2.91 4.20 21.31
CA ILE A 187 1.91 3.23 21.77
C ILE A 187 0.55 3.91 21.98
N GLU A 188 0.49 5.04 22.68
CA GLU A 188 -0.76 5.81 22.86
C GLU A 188 -1.41 6.19 21.51
N ALA A 189 -0.60 6.65 20.54
CA ALA A 189 -1.09 7.01 19.21
C ALA A 189 -1.56 5.80 18.39
N TYR A 190 -0.94 4.63 18.61
CA TYR A 190 -1.35 3.36 18.01
C TYR A 190 -2.64 2.83 18.66
N GLU A 191 -2.75 2.84 19.99
CA GLU A 191 -3.96 2.43 20.73
C GLU A 191 -5.17 3.27 20.30
N TRP A 192 -5.00 4.59 20.10
CA TRP A 192 -6.06 5.43 19.54
C TRP A 192 -6.49 4.94 18.15
N ALA A 193 -5.55 4.54 17.29
CA ALA A 193 -5.88 3.98 15.98
C ALA A 193 -6.60 2.63 16.09
N GLU A 194 -6.36 1.81 17.11
CA GLU A 194 -7.08 0.54 17.32
C GLU A 194 -8.54 0.75 17.71
N ILE A 195 -8.84 1.77 18.52
CA ILE A 195 -10.18 1.96 19.10
C ILE A 195 -11.07 2.91 18.29
N ASP A 196 -10.51 3.73 17.38
CA ASP A 196 -11.23 4.75 16.62
C ASP A 196 -10.99 4.64 15.11
N HIS A 197 -12.06 4.37 14.35
CA HIS A 197 -11.99 4.22 12.89
C HIS A 197 -11.54 5.51 12.18
N TYR A 198 -11.85 6.70 12.71
CA TYR A 198 -11.42 7.96 12.11
C TYR A 198 -9.90 8.07 12.14
N ARG A 199 -9.31 7.62 13.25
CA ARG A 199 -7.85 7.57 13.39
C ARG A 199 -7.25 6.42 12.59
N ALA A 200 -7.84 5.23 12.62
CA ALA A 200 -7.36 4.07 11.85
C ALA A 200 -7.24 4.38 10.34
N ILE A 201 -8.21 5.09 9.76
CA ILE A 201 -8.18 5.49 8.35
C ILE A 201 -6.98 6.39 8.08
N THR A 202 -6.77 7.42 8.90
CA THR A 202 -5.64 8.34 8.76
C THR A 202 -4.30 7.66 9.00
N HIS A 203 -4.25 6.73 9.96
CA HIS A 203 -3.09 5.88 10.25
C HIS A 203 -2.70 5.05 9.03
N ASN A 204 -3.67 4.38 8.41
CA ASN A 204 -3.45 3.56 7.23
C ASN A 204 -3.10 4.41 5.99
N LYS A 205 -3.73 5.56 5.78
CA LYS A 205 -3.35 6.53 4.74
C LYS A 205 -1.86 6.88 4.84
N GLY A 206 -1.39 7.18 6.06
CA GLY A 206 0.03 7.47 6.29
C GLY A 206 0.95 6.33 5.85
N ILE A 207 0.52 5.08 6.01
CA ILE A 207 1.27 3.94 5.49
C ILE A 207 1.30 3.93 3.95
N MET A 208 0.13 4.15 3.34
CA MET A 208 -0.04 4.06 1.89
C MET A 208 0.71 5.16 1.15
N ASN A 209 0.92 6.34 1.76
CA ASN A 209 1.85 7.35 1.25
C ASN A 209 3.23 6.78 0.87
N GLY A 210 3.76 5.84 1.65
CA GLY A 210 5.03 5.20 1.37
C GLY A 210 4.91 4.10 0.30
N ILE A 211 3.93 3.21 0.47
CA ILE A 211 3.71 2.05 -0.40
C ILE A 211 3.40 2.49 -1.83
N ASP A 212 2.45 3.39 -1.99
CA ASP A 212 1.98 3.84 -3.29
C ASP A 212 3.07 4.60 -4.03
N ALA A 213 3.89 5.37 -3.31
CA ALA A 213 5.03 6.05 -3.90
C ALA A 213 6.06 5.08 -4.49
N VAL A 214 6.25 3.90 -3.88
CA VAL A 214 7.10 2.85 -4.45
C VAL A 214 6.37 2.12 -5.58
N ALA A 215 5.08 1.81 -5.40
CA ALA A 215 4.24 1.17 -6.41
C ALA A 215 4.27 1.94 -7.73
N LEU A 216 4.00 3.26 -7.68
CA LEU A 216 4.06 4.18 -8.81
C LEU A 216 5.44 4.18 -9.49
N ALA A 217 6.52 4.29 -8.70
CA ALA A 217 7.87 4.33 -9.22
C ALA A 217 8.30 3.00 -9.89
N ALA A 218 7.76 1.89 -9.43
CA ALA A 218 8.00 0.55 -9.96
C ALA A 218 6.96 0.10 -11.00
N GLY A 219 6.04 0.99 -11.42
CA GLY A 219 5.01 0.66 -12.42
C GLY A 219 3.99 -0.37 -11.95
N GLN A 220 3.68 -0.43 -10.66
CA GLN A 220 2.68 -1.33 -10.08
C GLN A 220 1.30 -0.68 -10.03
N ASP A 221 0.24 -1.49 -10.02
CA ASP A 221 -1.13 -0.99 -9.82
C ASP A 221 -1.39 -0.69 -8.34
N TRP A 222 -1.20 0.58 -7.95
CA TRP A 222 -1.43 1.02 -6.58
C TRP A 222 -2.90 0.90 -6.15
N ARG A 223 -3.88 0.95 -7.07
CA ARG A 223 -5.30 0.83 -6.72
C ARG A 223 -5.63 -0.59 -6.26
N ALA A 224 -5.03 -1.59 -6.90
CA ALA A 224 -5.19 -2.98 -6.48
C ALA A 224 -4.59 -3.21 -5.08
N ILE A 225 -3.43 -2.60 -4.82
CA ILE A 225 -2.76 -2.65 -3.51
C ILE A 225 -3.62 -1.98 -2.44
N GLU A 226 -4.07 -0.75 -2.69
CA GLU A 226 -4.95 0.02 -1.80
C GLU A 226 -6.24 -0.72 -1.46
N ALA A 227 -6.96 -1.22 -2.48
CA ALA A 227 -8.19 -1.97 -2.28
C ALA A 227 -7.98 -3.20 -1.39
N SER A 228 -6.87 -3.93 -1.60
CA SER A 228 -6.54 -5.11 -0.80
C SER A 228 -6.14 -4.76 0.64
N ALA A 229 -5.34 -3.71 0.82
CA ALA A 229 -4.87 -3.26 2.13
C ALA A 229 -6.04 -2.76 2.97
N HIS A 230 -6.87 -1.88 2.43
CA HIS A 230 -8.04 -1.36 3.12
C HIS A 230 -9.10 -2.42 3.39
N ALA A 231 -9.28 -3.41 2.50
CA ALA A 231 -10.15 -4.55 2.79
C ALA A 231 -9.61 -5.42 3.93
N TRP A 232 -8.28 -5.66 3.98
CA TRP A 232 -7.63 -6.40 5.08
C TRP A 232 -7.70 -5.68 6.42
N ALA A 233 -7.86 -4.36 6.43
CA ALA A 233 -8.05 -3.59 7.66
C ALA A 233 -9.41 -3.85 8.33
N CYS A 234 -10.39 -4.45 7.64
CA CYS A 234 -11.71 -4.75 8.19
C CYS A 234 -11.74 -6.11 8.91
N ASP A 235 -12.27 -6.16 10.14
CA ASP A 235 -12.29 -7.36 11.00
C ASP A 235 -12.92 -8.60 10.34
N GLY A 236 -14.02 -8.43 9.59
CA GLY A 236 -14.68 -9.52 8.87
C GLY A 236 -13.84 -10.19 7.78
N VAL A 237 -12.69 -9.61 7.43
CA VAL A 237 -11.74 -10.14 6.44
C VAL A 237 -10.55 -10.83 7.11
N ARG A 238 -10.14 -10.41 8.32
CA ARG A 238 -9.04 -11.03 9.08
C ARG A 238 -9.39 -12.37 9.73
N GLY A 239 -10.65 -12.78 9.68
CA GLY A 239 -11.15 -13.99 10.32
C GLY A 239 -11.43 -13.83 11.82
N ASP A 240 -11.36 -12.60 12.34
CA ASP A 240 -11.77 -12.26 13.71
C ASP A 240 -13.23 -11.78 13.69
N TYR A 241 -14.15 -12.74 13.84
CA TYR A 241 -15.60 -12.49 13.89
C TYR A 241 -16.06 -12.02 15.28
N SER A 242 -15.15 -11.77 16.23
CA SER A 242 -15.51 -11.57 17.64
C SER A 242 -16.06 -10.18 17.96
N GLN A 243 -15.83 -9.18 17.11
CA GLN A 243 -16.41 -7.84 17.28
C GLN A 243 -16.90 -7.26 15.95
N SER A 244 -17.83 -6.32 16.04
CA SER A 244 -18.44 -5.60 14.91
C SER A 244 -17.42 -5.25 13.84
N ASN A 245 -17.83 -5.34 12.57
CA ASN A 245 -17.11 -5.08 11.32
C ASN A 245 -16.34 -3.73 11.31
N ASN A 246 -15.30 -3.62 12.13
CA ASN A 246 -14.56 -2.39 12.40
C ASN A 246 -13.32 -2.35 11.52
N TYR A 247 -12.95 -1.14 11.13
CA TYR A 247 -11.77 -0.86 10.35
C TYR A 247 -10.60 -0.55 11.31
N ARG A 248 -9.53 -1.33 11.24
CA ARG A 248 -8.38 -1.32 12.18
C ARG A 248 -7.07 -0.88 11.52
N PRO A 249 -6.04 -0.50 12.30
CA PRO A 249 -4.72 -0.22 11.75
C PRO A 249 -4.11 -1.47 11.09
N LEU A 250 -3.35 -1.25 10.01
CA LEU A 250 -2.59 -2.29 9.28
C LEU A 250 -1.28 -2.66 9.95
N THR A 251 -0.88 -1.89 10.96
CA THR A 251 0.32 -2.14 11.76
C THR A 251 -0.04 -2.39 13.21
N THR A 252 0.83 -3.09 13.91
CA THR A 252 0.75 -3.21 15.38
C THR A 252 2.06 -2.71 15.99
N TYR A 253 1.99 -2.09 17.17
CA TYR A 253 3.15 -1.60 17.93
C TYR A 253 3.05 -2.10 19.37
N TRP A 254 4.17 -2.56 19.94
CA TRP A 254 4.23 -2.92 21.36
C TRP A 254 5.64 -2.76 21.92
N ILE A 255 5.75 -2.64 23.24
CA ILE A 255 7.01 -2.63 23.98
C ILE A 255 7.22 -4.03 24.58
N GLU A 256 8.35 -4.67 24.28
CA GLU A 256 8.68 -5.97 24.89
C GLU A 256 8.98 -5.81 26.40
N LYS A 257 8.68 -6.86 27.19
CA LYS A 257 8.72 -6.85 28.67
C LYS A 257 10.06 -6.43 29.31
N ASP A 258 11.16 -6.45 28.56
CA ASP A 258 12.48 -5.99 29.02
C ASP A 258 12.70 -4.48 28.86
N ASP A 259 11.64 -3.71 28.54
CA ASP A 259 11.64 -2.25 28.54
C ASP A 259 12.65 -1.63 27.56
N GLN A 260 13.06 -2.39 26.55
CA GLN A 260 14.13 -2.00 25.63
C GLN A 260 13.79 -2.11 24.16
N LEU A 261 12.73 -2.81 23.72
CA LEU A 261 12.48 -3.01 22.29
C LEU A 261 11.05 -2.60 21.91
N ALA A 262 10.91 -1.67 20.96
CA ALA A 262 9.66 -1.46 20.23
C ALA A 262 9.66 -2.42 19.02
N ASP A 263 8.67 -3.32 18.95
CA ASP A 263 8.46 -4.21 17.81
C ASP A 263 7.18 -3.80 17.08
N CYS A 264 7.24 -3.85 15.76
CA CYS A 264 6.18 -3.37 14.90
C CYS A 264 5.92 -4.39 13.80
N ARG A 265 4.66 -4.72 13.48
CA ARG A 265 4.34 -5.60 12.34
C ARG A 265 3.47 -4.88 11.33
N LYS A 266 3.61 -5.23 10.05
CA LYS A 266 2.70 -4.80 8.98
C LYS A 266 2.33 -5.98 8.09
N GLU A 267 1.09 -6.04 7.64
CA GLU A 267 0.61 -7.00 6.63
C GLU A 267 -0.01 -6.24 5.44
N VAL A 268 0.47 -6.49 4.22
CA VAL A 268 -0.15 -5.95 2.99
C VAL A 268 -0.12 -7.00 1.88
N GLY A 269 -1.26 -7.16 1.20
CA GLY A 269 -1.32 -7.82 -0.10
C GLY A 269 -0.72 -6.90 -1.14
N THR A 270 0.33 -7.35 -1.83
CA THR A 270 0.94 -6.57 -2.90
C THR A 270 0.47 -7.11 -4.24
N ALA A 271 0.22 -6.24 -5.20
CA ALA A 271 0.05 -6.62 -6.60
C ALA A 271 1.40 -6.34 -7.27
N GLY A 272 2.22 -7.39 -7.40
CA GLY A 272 3.54 -7.32 -8.02
C GLY A 272 3.54 -7.90 -9.42
N GLY A 273 4.04 -7.16 -10.41
CA GLY A 273 4.34 -7.59 -11.77
C GLY A 273 5.15 -6.52 -12.49
N VAL A 274 6.29 -6.87 -13.08
CA VAL A 274 7.15 -5.87 -13.73
C VAL A 274 6.55 -5.44 -15.07
N ILE A 275 6.19 -4.15 -15.17
CA ILE A 275 5.79 -3.55 -16.44
C ILE A 275 7.05 -3.11 -17.19
N ASN A 276 7.50 -3.94 -18.13
CA ASN A 276 8.67 -3.66 -18.97
C ASN A 276 8.40 -2.64 -20.09
N THR A 277 7.26 -1.95 -20.08
CA THR A 277 6.85 -1.06 -21.18
C THR A 277 7.37 0.36 -21.03
N ASN A 278 7.77 0.79 -19.82
CA ASN A 278 8.31 2.12 -19.57
C ASN A 278 9.78 2.00 -19.10
N PRO A 279 10.73 2.62 -19.83
CA PRO A 279 12.15 2.61 -19.46
C PRO A 279 12.41 3.07 -18.02
N VAL A 280 11.64 4.04 -17.51
CA VAL A 280 11.80 4.57 -16.14
C VAL A 280 11.58 3.49 -15.09
N TYR A 281 10.62 2.59 -15.29
CA TYR A 281 10.37 1.49 -14.35
C TYR A 281 11.55 0.51 -14.34
N LEU A 282 12.13 0.21 -15.51
CA LEU A 282 13.32 -0.64 -15.61
C LEU A 282 14.52 -0.04 -14.88
N TYR A 283 14.78 1.26 -15.06
CA TYR A 283 15.84 1.95 -14.32
C TYR A 283 15.60 1.92 -12.81
N ASN A 284 14.37 2.20 -12.37
CA ASN A 284 14.02 2.18 -10.94
C ASN A 284 14.17 0.77 -10.33
N MET A 285 13.76 -0.28 -11.04
CA MET A 285 14.00 -1.67 -10.63
C MET A 285 15.50 -1.97 -10.56
N GLY A 286 16.30 -1.48 -11.52
CA GLY A 286 17.75 -1.62 -11.52
C GLY A 286 18.43 -0.94 -10.32
N ILE A 287 17.97 0.26 -9.93
CA ILE A 287 18.44 0.95 -8.71
C ILE A 287 18.17 0.11 -7.45
N MET A 288 17.05 -0.62 -7.43
CA MET A 288 16.69 -1.52 -6.32
C MET A 288 17.40 -2.90 -6.38
N GLY A 289 18.26 -3.15 -7.37
CA GLY A 289 18.94 -4.44 -7.55
C GLY A 289 18.10 -5.49 -8.28
N ASN A 290 17.10 -5.08 -9.05
CA ASN A 290 16.16 -5.95 -9.79
C ASN A 290 15.46 -7.01 -8.92
N PRO A 291 14.74 -6.59 -7.86
CA PRO A 291 14.03 -7.53 -7.00
C PRO A 291 12.94 -8.28 -7.77
N ASN A 292 12.77 -9.57 -7.44
CA ASN A 292 11.61 -10.35 -7.88
C ASN A 292 10.31 -9.84 -7.22
N ALA A 293 9.14 -10.40 -7.59
CA ALA A 293 7.86 -9.89 -7.10
C ALA A 293 7.71 -9.97 -5.56
N LYS A 294 8.31 -10.99 -4.93
CA LYS A 294 8.30 -11.16 -3.47
C LYS A 294 9.27 -10.21 -2.78
N GLU A 295 10.45 -9.99 -3.35
CA GLU A 295 11.41 -9.04 -2.81
C GLU A 295 10.88 -7.61 -2.91
N LEU A 296 10.26 -7.26 -4.04
CA LEU A 296 9.62 -5.96 -4.21
C LEU A 296 8.49 -5.78 -3.20
N SER A 297 7.68 -6.82 -2.96
CA SER A 297 6.61 -6.74 -1.96
C SER A 297 7.15 -6.51 -0.55
N MET A 298 8.25 -7.18 -0.19
CA MET A 298 8.94 -6.99 1.08
C MET A 298 9.50 -5.57 1.22
N ILE A 299 10.12 -5.03 0.18
CA ILE A 299 10.59 -3.63 0.17
C ILE A 299 9.41 -2.68 0.39
N MET A 300 8.29 -2.87 -0.31
CA MET A 300 7.12 -2.00 -0.19
C MET A 300 6.54 -2.01 1.23
N VAL A 301 6.38 -3.18 1.87
CA VAL A 301 5.86 -3.24 3.24
C VAL A 301 6.82 -2.65 4.27
N CYS A 302 8.13 -2.79 4.08
CA CYS A 302 9.15 -2.12 4.91
C CYS A 302 9.04 -0.59 4.80
N ILE A 303 8.89 -0.06 3.58
CA ILE A 303 8.69 1.37 3.34
C ILE A 303 7.40 1.87 3.99
N GLY A 304 6.30 1.12 3.85
CA GLY A 304 5.04 1.45 4.51
C GLY A 304 5.16 1.50 6.04
N LEU A 305 5.88 0.54 6.62
CA LEU A 305 6.14 0.50 8.07
C LEU A 305 7.05 1.65 8.52
N ALA A 306 8.10 1.96 7.75
CA ALA A 306 8.96 3.12 7.98
C ALA A 306 8.16 4.43 7.98
N GLN A 307 7.27 4.59 6.99
CA GLN A 307 6.46 5.78 6.85
C GLN A 307 5.47 5.95 8.01
N ASN A 308 4.87 4.84 8.46
CA ASN A 308 4.01 4.86 9.64
C ASN A 308 4.77 5.25 10.90
N PHE A 309 5.93 4.63 11.14
CA PHE A 309 6.78 4.96 12.27
C PHE A 309 7.19 6.44 12.26
N ALA A 310 7.56 6.98 11.09
CA ALA A 310 7.88 8.39 10.95
C ALA A 310 6.69 9.30 11.32
N ALA A 311 5.49 8.97 10.84
CA ALA A 311 4.27 9.72 11.11
C ALA A 311 3.88 9.68 12.59
N LEU A 312 3.89 8.50 13.22
CA LEU A 312 3.61 8.35 14.64
C LEU A 312 4.64 9.09 15.49
N ARG A 313 5.94 8.92 15.22
CA ARG A 313 7.01 9.63 15.94
C ARG A 313 6.87 11.15 15.84
N ALA A 314 6.50 11.67 14.67
CA ALA A 314 6.30 13.11 14.47
C ALA A 314 5.06 13.65 15.19
N LEU A 315 3.92 12.95 15.08
CA LEU A 315 2.66 13.32 15.75
C LEU A 315 2.77 13.26 17.27
N ALA A 316 3.43 12.22 17.78
CA ALA A 316 3.64 11.99 19.20
C ALA A 316 4.53 13.06 19.86
N THR A 317 5.52 13.59 19.14
CA THR A 317 6.54 14.46 19.76
C THR A 317 6.26 15.95 19.56
N GLU A 318 6.26 16.44 18.31
CA GLU A 318 6.19 17.89 18.02
C GLU A 318 4.93 18.31 17.26
N GLY A 319 4.14 17.36 16.78
CA GLY A 319 3.11 17.62 15.79
C GLY A 319 3.70 17.84 14.38
N ILE A 320 2.91 17.50 13.36
CA ILE A 320 3.36 17.50 11.95
C ILE A 320 3.68 18.92 11.42
N GLN A 321 3.00 19.93 11.94
CA GLN A 321 3.03 21.30 11.38
C GLN A 321 4.41 21.94 11.39
N ARG A 322 5.19 21.83 12.50
CA ARG A 322 6.53 22.45 12.56
C ARG A 322 7.52 21.85 11.54
N GLY A 323 7.45 20.53 11.33
CA GLY A 323 8.28 19.84 10.33
C GLY A 323 7.87 20.19 8.90
N HIS A 324 6.56 20.21 8.61
CA HIS A 324 6.03 20.60 7.31
C HIS A 324 6.35 22.04 6.95
N MET A 325 6.27 22.97 7.91
CA MET A 325 6.59 24.39 7.67
C MET A 325 8.04 24.58 7.25
N LYS A 326 8.97 23.81 7.80
CA LYS A 326 10.38 23.88 7.37
C LYS A 326 10.56 23.44 5.92
N LEU A 327 9.96 22.32 5.53
CA LEU A 327 10.06 21.83 4.15
C LEU A 327 9.27 22.71 3.17
N HIS A 328 8.11 23.22 3.58
CA HIS A 328 7.31 24.14 2.79
C HIS A 328 8.06 25.44 2.53
N ALA A 329 8.72 26.00 3.56
CA ALA A 329 9.60 27.15 3.41
C ALA A 329 10.78 26.84 2.46
N THR A 330 11.40 25.65 2.56
CA THR A 330 12.44 25.22 1.61
C THR A 330 11.92 25.15 0.18
N ASN A 331 10.72 24.61 -0.05
CA ASN A 331 10.12 24.49 -1.38
C ASN A 331 9.80 25.87 -1.98
N ILE A 332 9.26 26.80 -1.17
CA ILE A 332 8.99 28.16 -1.61
C ILE A 332 10.29 28.91 -1.88
N ALA A 333 11.31 28.75 -1.03
CA ALA A 333 12.63 29.34 -1.25
C ALA A 333 13.26 28.80 -2.55
N PHE A 334 13.12 27.51 -2.85
CA PHE A 334 13.58 26.92 -4.10
C PHE A 334 12.84 27.48 -5.32
N ALA A 335 11.51 27.57 -5.24
CA ALA A 335 10.69 28.16 -6.30
C ALA A 335 11.05 29.63 -6.55
N ALA A 336 11.21 30.43 -5.48
CA ALA A 336 11.62 31.82 -5.58
C ALA A 336 13.00 31.97 -6.22
N LEU A 337 13.94 31.08 -5.88
CA LEU A 337 15.26 31.08 -6.50
C LEU A 337 15.18 30.75 -8.00
N ARG A 338 14.36 29.78 -8.41
CA ARG A 338 14.16 29.47 -9.83
C ARG A 338 13.61 30.65 -10.62
N PHE A 339 12.58 31.32 -10.08
CA PHE A 339 12.05 32.53 -10.72
C PHE A 339 13.13 33.62 -10.86
N TYR A 340 13.96 33.80 -9.84
CA TYR A 340 15.06 34.77 -9.89
C TYR A 340 16.13 34.39 -10.93
N GLU A 341 16.51 33.11 -11.01
CA GLU A 341 17.48 32.62 -12.01
C GLU A 341 16.96 32.83 -13.43
N ASP A 342 15.67 32.57 -13.67
CA ASP A 342 15.02 32.78 -14.96
C ASP A 342 14.93 34.27 -15.34
N GLU A 343 14.65 35.15 -14.37
CA GLU A 343 14.56 36.62 -14.58
C GLU A 343 15.94 37.28 -14.79
N THR A 344 16.99 36.78 -14.11
CA THR A 344 18.31 37.44 -14.09
C THR A 344 19.40 36.74 -14.89
N ASN A 345 19.13 35.54 -15.44
CA ASN A 345 20.09 34.72 -16.16
C ASN A 345 21.37 34.40 -15.37
N SER A 346 21.29 34.44 -14.03
CA SER A 346 22.41 34.27 -13.11
C SER A 346 22.13 33.13 -12.14
N SER A 347 22.91 32.05 -12.23
CA SER A 347 22.77 30.90 -11.31
C SER A 347 23.31 31.22 -9.91
N ARG A 348 22.59 30.80 -8.87
CA ARG A 348 23.04 30.92 -7.48
C ARG A 348 23.32 29.57 -6.83
N PRO A 349 24.27 29.50 -5.89
CA PRO A 349 24.60 28.25 -5.20
C PRO A 349 23.48 27.80 -4.25
N SER A 350 23.25 26.49 -4.19
CA SER A 350 22.16 25.83 -3.46
C SER A 350 22.15 26.03 -1.93
N HIS A 351 23.23 26.54 -1.35
CA HIS A 351 23.33 26.81 0.09
C HIS A 351 22.44 27.97 0.57
N ASP A 352 22.07 28.89 -0.33
CA ASP A 352 21.20 30.04 -0.01
C ASP A 352 19.77 29.60 0.38
N ILE A 353 19.27 28.52 -0.23
CA ILE A 353 17.89 28.04 -0.06
C ILE A 353 17.59 27.73 1.41
N MET A 354 18.53 27.07 2.10
CA MET A 354 18.34 26.68 3.50
C MET A 354 18.41 27.89 4.44
N SER A 355 19.20 28.91 4.10
CA SER A 355 19.28 30.18 4.82
C SER A 355 17.97 30.97 4.67
N ILE A 356 17.50 31.11 3.43
CA ILE A 356 16.25 31.82 3.10
C ILE A 356 15.06 31.13 3.80
N ALA A 357 14.95 29.81 3.69
CA ALA A 357 13.88 29.05 4.33
C ALA A 357 13.87 29.24 5.85
N ARG A 358 15.04 29.29 6.50
CA ARG A 358 15.13 29.57 7.94
C ARG A 358 14.64 30.97 8.28
N ARG A 359 15.12 31.99 7.54
CA ARG A 359 14.71 33.40 7.74
C ARG A 359 13.22 33.62 7.49
N MET A 360 12.61 32.91 6.55
CA MET A 360 11.16 32.93 6.32
C MET A 360 10.38 32.41 7.54
N ILE A 361 10.86 31.32 8.16
CA ILE A 361 10.25 30.75 9.37
C ILE A 361 10.43 31.69 10.56
N GLU A 362 11.62 32.28 10.72
CA GLU A 362 11.91 33.26 11.78
C GLU A 362 11.05 34.53 11.64
N LYS A 363 10.85 35.03 10.40
CA LYS A 363 9.92 36.13 10.10
C LYS A 363 8.43 35.73 10.26
N GLY A 364 8.11 34.44 10.42
CA GLY A 364 6.73 33.95 10.48
C GLY A 364 5.95 34.10 9.16
N SER A 365 6.63 34.33 8.03
CA SER A 365 6.02 34.63 6.73
C SER A 365 6.59 33.72 5.65
N ILE A 366 5.88 32.63 5.37
CA ILE A 366 6.25 31.61 4.39
C ILE A 366 5.51 31.88 3.08
N THR A 367 5.93 32.90 2.34
CA THR A 367 5.35 33.28 1.04
C THR A 367 6.42 33.46 -0.03
N LEU A 368 6.03 33.38 -1.30
CA LEU A 368 6.95 33.59 -2.42
C LEU A 368 7.52 35.02 -2.41
N ALA A 369 6.71 36.01 -2.02
CA ALA A 369 7.15 37.41 -1.91
C ALA A 369 8.24 37.58 -0.86
N THR A 370 8.04 37.03 0.35
CA THR A 370 9.05 37.04 1.41
C THR A 370 10.33 36.33 0.99
N ALA A 371 10.21 35.22 0.26
CA ALA A 371 11.37 34.50 -0.25
C ALA A 371 12.15 35.34 -1.28
N LYS A 372 11.48 36.02 -2.21
CA LYS A 372 12.11 36.93 -3.17
C LYS A 372 12.81 38.11 -2.48
N GLU A 373 12.16 38.76 -1.51
CA GLU A 373 12.75 39.84 -0.70
C GLU A 373 14.06 39.36 -0.02
N LEU A 374 14.04 38.19 0.61
CA LEU A 374 15.21 37.63 1.30
C LEU A 374 16.35 37.24 0.33
N ILE A 375 16.02 36.89 -0.92
CA ILE A 375 17.01 36.64 -1.99
C ILE A 375 17.69 37.96 -2.41
N GLU A 376 16.92 39.03 -2.56
CA GLU A 376 17.44 40.36 -2.89
C GLU A 376 18.28 40.93 -1.75
N GLU A 377 17.83 40.81 -0.49
CA GLU A 377 18.58 41.25 0.69
C GLU A 377 19.91 40.50 0.88
N SER A 378 20.02 39.28 0.37
CA SER A 378 21.27 38.48 0.42
C SER A 378 22.25 38.81 -0.71
N LEU A 379 21.92 39.75 -1.61
CA LEU A 379 22.85 40.24 -2.63
C LEU A 379 24.00 41.03 -1.98
N PRO A 380 25.27 40.78 -2.39
CA PRO A 380 26.34 41.69 -2.03
C PRO A 380 26.02 43.09 -2.56
N LYS A 381 26.22 44.12 -1.72
CA LYS A 381 25.89 45.53 -2.00
C LYS A 381 26.50 46.11 -3.30
N SER A 382 27.39 45.37 -3.98
CA SER A 382 27.96 45.75 -5.28
C SER A 382 27.06 45.45 -6.49
N GLN A 383 25.95 44.72 -6.35
CA GLN A 383 25.05 44.39 -7.47
C GLN A 383 23.68 45.11 -7.46
N ILE A 384 23.38 45.93 -6.45
CA ILE A 384 22.08 46.63 -6.32
C ILE A 384 21.96 47.84 -7.28
N SER A 385 23.03 48.21 -8.01
CA SER A 385 23.09 49.45 -8.80
C SER A 385 22.62 49.35 -10.27
N GLN A 386 21.92 48.30 -10.71
CA GLN A 386 21.53 48.19 -12.14
C GLN A 386 20.06 47.91 -12.47
N CYS A 387 19.15 47.78 -11.50
CA CYS A 387 17.73 47.53 -11.79
C CYS A 387 16.77 48.69 -11.41
N THR A 388 17.19 49.94 -11.56
CA THR A 388 16.28 51.10 -11.34
C THR A 388 16.04 52.00 -12.55
N HIS A 389 16.54 51.66 -13.74
CA HIS A 389 16.15 52.37 -14.97
C HIS A 389 16.17 51.44 -16.20
N MET A 390 15.05 50.76 -16.45
CA MET A 390 14.38 50.75 -17.76
C MET A 390 12.99 50.16 -17.66
#